data_AF-A0A2H0WB13-F1
#
_entry.id   AF-A0A2H0WB13-F1
#
_cell.length_a   1.000
_cell.length_b   1.000
_cell.length_c   1.000
_cell.angle_alpha   90.00
_cell.angle_beta   90.00
_cell.angle_gamma   90.00
#
_symmetry.space_group_name_H-M   'P 1'
#
loop_
_entity.id
_entity.type
_entity.pdbx_description
1 polymer ?
#
loop_
_entity_poly.entity_id
_entity_poly.type
_entity_poly.pdbx_seq_one_letter_code
_entity_poly.pdbx_strand_id
1 'polypeptide(L)'
;MENSTTPTATQNFKEVEEDLDDEEMDGDDEKLDMFGGGPDLDKNLDKMMIGEEVEDDIDLDEINNILELTEEQYPRFTLAKNKARFLRMVSWYRAKEEWIEVAPLSGVTKLFKQQTKELEGIRSSKLDYEMELETGTLTPSQRSYRRDELKMCRVQEKMAVHLISKLQVKIKSGRR
;
A
#
# COMPACT_ATOMS: atom_id res chain seq x y z
N MET A 1 -52.80 24.42 24.07
CA MET A 1 -52.21 25.76 24.12
C MET A 1 -50.72 25.53 24.28
N GLU A 2 -50.04 25.25 23.17
CA GLU A 2 -49.31 26.24 22.36
C GLU A 2 -48.17 26.88 23.14
N ASN A 3 -46.94 26.60 22.70
CA ASN A 3 -45.89 27.59 22.44
C ASN A 3 -44.74 26.84 21.74
N SER A 4 -44.47 27.08 20.45
CA SER A 4 -43.94 28.30 19.82
C SER A 4 -42.41 28.32 19.82
N THR A 5 -41.86 28.03 18.64
CA THR A 5 -40.92 28.89 17.90
C THR A 5 -39.61 29.31 18.59
N THR A 6 -38.50 28.71 18.16
CA THR A 6 -37.14 29.31 18.11
C THR A 6 -37.15 30.54 17.18
N PRO A 7 -36.33 31.62 17.36
CA PRO A 7 -34.95 31.58 16.82
C PRO A 7 -33.90 32.62 17.36
N THR A 8 -32.65 32.36 16.95
CA THR A 8 -31.50 33.27 16.62
C THR A 8 -30.80 34.23 17.61
N ALA A 9 -29.47 34.02 17.66
CA ALA A 9 -28.36 34.95 17.33
C ALA A 9 -27.73 35.90 18.38
N THR A 10 -26.39 35.80 18.40
CA THR A 10 -25.39 36.91 18.35
C THR A 10 -24.46 37.10 19.56
N GLN A 11 -23.20 36.72 19.31
CA GLN A 11 -21.89 37.35 19.61
C GLN A 11 -21.59 37.94 21.00
N ASN A 12 -20.45 37.50 21.57
CA ASN A 12 -19.30 38.34 21.94
C ASN A 12 -18.34 37.53 22.83
N PHE A 13 -17.08 37.37 22.43
CA PHE A 13 -15.89 37.29 23.30
C PHE A 13 -14.67 37.30 22.35
N LYS A 14 -14.14 38.49 22.05
CA LYS A 14 -13.04 39.19 22.72
C LYS A 14 -11.68 38.76 22.15
N GLU A 15 -11.10 39.69 21.39
CA GLU A 15 -9.74 39.69 20.88
C GLU A 15 -8.74 39.46 22.01
N VAL A 16 -7.71 38.66 21.70
CA VAL A 16 -6.45 38.64 22.44
C VAL A 16 -5.37 38.86 21.39
N GLU A 17 -5.00 40.12 21.23
CA GLU A 17 -3.67 40.50 20.77
C GLU A 17 -2.72 40.27 21.96
N GLU A 18 -1.72 39.42 21.78
CA GLU A 18 -0.56 39.37 22.67
C GLU A 18 0.67 39.73 21.83
N ASP A 19 1.20 40.89 22.18
CA ASP A 19 2.44 41.49 21.71
C ASP A 19 3.60 40.50 21.89
N LEU A 20 4.25 40.11 20.79
CA LEU A 20 5.55 39.46 20.84
C LEU A 20 6.59 40.54 20.57
N ASP A 21 7.16 41.05 21.66
CA ASP A 21 8.28 41.98 21.67
C ASP A 21 9.48 41.39 20.90
N ASP A 22 9.96 42.18 19.94
CA ASP A 22 11.27 42.08 19.32
C ASP A 22 12.36 42.32 20.38
N GLU A 23 13.10 41.28 20.75
CA GLU A 23 14.45 41.46 21.31
C GLU A 23 15.49 40.96 20.32
N GLU A 24 16.15 41.91 19.66
CA GLU A 24 17.43 41.74 18.97
C GLU A 24 18.48 41.25 19.99
N MET A 25 19.01 40.04 19.79
CA MET A 25 20.27 39.60 20.41
C MET A 25 21.35 39.49 19.33
N ASP A 26 22.17 40.53 19.26
CA ASP A 26 23.49 40.53 18.64
C ASP A 26 24.52 39.97 19.64
N GLY A 27 25.34 39.00 19.23
CA GLY A 27 26.42 38.44 20.05
C GLY A 27 27.10 37.22 19.42
N ASP A 28 28.27 37.46 18.86
CA ASP A 28 29.10 36.57 18.04
C ASP A 28 29.57 35.24 18.68
N ASP A 29 29.76 34.26 17.78
CA ASP A 29 30.71 33.14 17.75
C ASP A 29 31.18 32.49 19.06
N GLU A 30 30.82 31.21 19.26
CA GLU A 30 31.83 30.15 19.44
C GLU A 30 31.22 28.72 19.33
N LYS A 31 31.63 28.02 18.28
CA LYS A 31 31.80 26.55 18.15
C LYS A 31 30.65 25.60 18.55
N LEU A 32 29.97 25.18 17.49
CA LEU A 32 29.30 23.90 17.30
C LEU A 32 30.25 22.70 17.58
N ASP A 33 30.25 22.13 18.78
CA ASP A 33 30.81 20.79 19.06
C ASP A 33 29.68 19.75 19.12
N MET A 34 29.08 19.51 17.94
CA MET A 34 28.17 18.41 17.68
C MET A 34 29.00 17.16 17.40
N PHE A 35 28.87 16.15 18.27
CA PHE A 35 29.29 14.75 18.01
C PHE A 35 30.77 14.55 17.63
N GLY A 36 31.59 14.24 18.64
CA GLY A 36 32.90 13.61 18.44
C GLY A 36 32.76 12.23 17.78
N GLY A 37 32.74 12.20 16.45
CA GLY A 37 32.74 11.01 15.62
C GLY A 37 34.16 10.65 15.17
N GLY A 38 34.75 9.62 15.79
CA GLY A 38 35.97 9.00 15.27
C GLY A 38 35.69 8.24 13.96
N PRO A 39 36.71 8.03 13.11
CA PRO A 39 36.60 7.35 11.80
C PRO A 39 36.21 5.86 11.86
N ASP A 40 35.91 5.34 13.05
CA ASP A 40 35.48 3.96 13.31
C ASP A 40 33.95 3.83 13.53
N LEU A 41 33.22 4.95 13.70
CA LEU A 41 31.76 4.93 13.85
C LEU A 41 31.04 4.83 12.49
N ASP A 42 31.58 5.46 11.45
CA ASP A 42 30.99 5.45 10.10
C ASP A 42 31.04 4.06 9.46
N LYS A 43 32.11 3.29 9.69
CA LYS A 43 32.24 1.93 9.12
C LYS A 43 31.29 0.92 9.74
N ASN A 44 30.79 1.17 10.95
CA ASN A 44 29.81 0.32 11.62
C ASN A 44 28.37 0.79 11.34
N LEU A 45 28.13 2.09 11.13
CA LEU A 45 26.81 2.58 10.73
C LEU A 45 26.48 2.17 9.29
N ASP A 46 27.45 2.23 8.38
CA ASP A 46 27.26 1.80 6.99
C ASP A 46 27.07 0.27 6.89
N LYS A 47 27.74 -0.50 7.75
CA LYS A 47 27.57 -1.97 7.83
C LYS A 47 26.29 -2.41 8.56
N MET A 48 25.66 -1.54 9.35
CA MET A 48 24.37 -1.79 10.00
C MET A 48 23.18 -1.27 9.16
N MET A 49 23.42 -0.36 8.22
CA MET A 49 22.45 0.12 7.22
C MET A 49 22.48 -0.70 5.92
N ILE A 50 23.58 -1.40 5.62
CA ILE A 50 23.74 -2.34 4.49
C ILE A 50 23.73 -3.77 5.07
N GLY A 51 22.64 -4.12 5.76
CA GLY A 51 22.55 -5.33 6.58
C GLY A 51 21.22 -6.08 6.46
N GLU A 52 20.48 -5.90 5.37
CA GLU A 52 19.23 -6.63 5.13
C GLU A 52 19.03 -6.97 3.63
N GLU A 53 20.09 -7.48 2.98
CA GLU A 53 19.98 -8.21 1.70
C GLU A 53 19.75 -9.70 1.95
N VAL A 54 18.84 -10.02 2.87
CA VAL A 54 18.40 -11.41 3.12
C VAL A 54 16.88 -11.41 3.32
N GLU A 55 16.14 -10.74 2.43
CA GLU A 55 14.70 -10.99 2.32
C GLU A 55 14.50 -12.15 1.35
N ASP A 56 14.02 -13.28 1.86
CA ASP A 56 13.60 -14.45 1.10
C ASP A 56 12.61 -14.04 -0.01
N ASP A 57 13.17 -13.79 -1.19
CA ASP A 57 12.52 -13.51 -2.47
C ASP A 57 11.87 -14.78 -2.98
N ILE A 58 10.62 -15.01 -2.58
CA ILE A 58 9.75 -15.85 -3.39
C ILE A 58 9.66 -15.16 -4.74
N ASP A 59 10.23 -15.77 -5.79
CA ASP A 59 10.11 -15.26 -7.14
C ASP A 59 8.64 -15.33 -7.55
N LEU A 60 7.97 -14.19 -7.38
CA LEU A 60 6.57 -14.05 -7.68
C LEU A 60 6.31 -14.30 -9.16
N ASP A 61 7.29 -14.11 -10.05
CA ASP A 61 7.15 -14.27 -11.49
C ASP A 61 7.13 -15.74 -11.92
N GLU A 62 7.84 -16.63 -11.20
CA GLU A 62 7.83 -18.09 -11.45
C GLU A 62 6.52 -18.78 -11.03
N ILE A 63 5.75 -18.19 -10.10
CA ILE A 63 4.51 -18.79 -9.61
C ILE A 63 3.39 -18.66 -10.65
N ASN A 64 2.92 -19.79 -11.16
CA ASN A 64 1.81 -19.87 -12.11
C ASN A 64 0.45 -19.53 -11.48
N ASN A 65 0.19 -20.02 -10.26
CA ASN A 65 -1.05 -19.74 -9.53
C ASN A 65 -0.78 -19.56 -8.04
N ILE A 66 -0.87 -18.32 -7.57
CA ILE A 66 -0.65 -17.96 -6.17
C ILE A 66 -1.71 -18.58 -5.24
N LEU A 67 -2.90 -18.89 -5.76
CA LEU A 67 -4.00 -19.42 -4.95
C LEU A 67 -3.75 -20.86 -4.47
N GLU A 68 -2.83 -21.57 -5.11
CA GLU A 68 -2.44 -22.95 -4.77
C GLU A 68 -1.32 -23.02 -3.73
N LEU A 69 -0.70 -21.88 -3.38
CA LEU A 69 0.36 -21.83 -2.39
C LEU A 69 -0.16 -22.09 -0.97
N THR A 70 0.66 -22.78 -0.18
CA THR A 70 0.49 -22.92 1.27
C THR A 70 0.84 -21.62 1.98
N GLU A 71 0.33 -21.40 3.20
CA GLU A 71 0.57 -20.14 3.93
C GLU A 71 2.05 -19.87 4.23
N GLU A 72 2.86 -20.93 4.32
CA GLU A 72 4.30 -20.89 4.53
C GLU A 72 5.04 -20.31 3.31
N GLN A 73 4.44 -20.43 2.12
CA GLN A 73 4.96 -19.95 0.84
C GLN A 73 4.35 -18.59 0.44
N TYR A 74 3.66 -17.92 1.36
CA TYR A 74 3.17 -16.57 1.09
C TYR A 74 4.29 -15.54 1.16
N PRO A 75 4.22 -14.48 0.32
CA PRO A 75 5.17 -13.39 0.38
C PRO A 75 5.18 -12.78 1.78
N ARG A 76 6.38 -12.51 2.27
CA ARG A 76 6.58 -11.84 3.54
C ARG A 76 6.37 -10.35 3.37
N PHE A 77 5.61 -9.78 4.29
CA PHE A 77 5.34 -8.35 4.38
C PHE A 77 5.98 -7.79 5.64
N THR A 78 6.53 -6.60 5.54
CA THR A 78 7.10 -5.85 6.67
C THR A 78 6.03 -5.49 7.70
N LEU A 79 4.85 -5.10 7.23
CA LEU A 79 3.73 -4.73 8.10
C LEU A 79 2.69 -5.84 8.23
N ALA A 80 2.30 -6.15 9.46
CA ALA A 80 1.19 -7.07 9.74
C ALA A 80 -0.14 -6.64 9.09
N LYS A 81 -0.36 -5.33 8.93
CA LYS A 81 -1.52 -4.79 8.20
C LYS A 81 -1.50 -5.20 6.73
N ASN A 82 -0.33 -5.20 6.09
CA ASN A 82 -0.17 -5.62 4.69
C ASN A 82 -0.38 -7.13 4.55
N LYS A 83 0.15 -7.93 5.49
CA LYS A 83 -0.17 -9.36 5.58
C LYS A 83 -1.67 -9.63 5.70
N ALA A 84 -2.37 -8.90 6.57
CA ALA A 84 -3.82 -9.04 6.70
C ALA A 84 -4.58 -8.63 5.41
N ARG A 85 -4.13 -7.57 4.72
CA ARG A 85 -4.68 -7.16 3.42
C ARG A 85 -4.47 -8.25 2.37
N PHE A 86 -3.28 -8.84 2.31
CA PHE A 86 -2.96 -9.97 1.44
C PHE A 86 -3.89 -11.16 1.69
N LEU A 87 -4.06 -11.59 2.93
CA LEU A 87 -4.92 -12.74 3.25
C LEU A 87 -6.38 -12.49 2.87
N ARG A 88 -6.89 -11.28 3.09
CA ARG A 88 -8.24 -10.89 2.63
C ARG A 88 -8.36 -10.94 1.11
N MET A 89 -7.33 -10.49 0.41
CA MET A 89 -7.28 -10.52 -1.05
C MET A 89 -7.30 -11.96 -1.57
N VAL A 90 -6.44 -12.85 -1.04
CA VAL A 90 -6.41 -14.27 -1.41
C VAL A 90 -7.77 -14.94 -1.13
N SER A 91 -8.34 -14.72 0.05
CA SER A 91 -9.65 -15.27 0.42
C SER A 91 -10.75 -14.81 -0.55
N TRP A 92 -10.74 -13.53 -0.95
CA TRP A 92 -11.69 -13.01 -1.93
C TRP A 92 -11.56 -13.70 -3.28
N TYR A 93 -10.34 -13.85 -3.80
CA TYR A 93 -10.11 -14.52 -5.08
C TYR A 93 -10.55 -15.99 -5.05
N ARG A 94 -10.20 -16.75 -4.00
CA ARG A 94 -10.67 -18.14 -3.82
C ARG A 94 -12.19 -18.26 -3.84
N ALA A 95 -12.88 -17.41 -3.06
CA ALA A 95 -14.34 -17.38 -3.04
C ALA A 95 -14.94 -17.03 -4.41
N LYS A 96 -14.25 -16.19 -5.21
CA LYS A 96 -14.68 -15.88 -6.58
C LYS A 96 -14.48 -17.05 -7.53
N GLU A 97 -13.43 -17.85 -7.38
CA GLU A 97 -13.24 -19.05 -8.21
C GLU A 97 -14.37 -20.06 -8.01
N GLU A 98 -14.70 -20.36 -6.76
CA GLU A 98 -15.81 -21.25 -6.41
C GLU A 98 -17.15 -20.71 -6.92
N TRP A 99 -17.38 -19.40 -6.77
CA TRP A 99 -18.59 -18.76 -7.27
C TRP A 99 -18.71 -18.84 -8.79
N ILE A 100 -17.60 -18.74 -9.54
CA ILE A 100 -17.63 -18.82 -11.01
C ILE A 100 -18.22 -20.14 -11.46
N GLU A 101 -18.03 -21.25 -10.75
CA GLU A 101 -18.55 -22.56 -11.17
C GLU A 101 -20.08 -22.58 -11.23
N VAL A 102 -20.74 -21.97 -10.23
CA VAL A 102 -22.21 -21.98 -10.06
C VAL A 102 -22.92 -20.73 -10.58
N ALA A 103 -22.17 -19.65 -10.86
CA ALA A 103 -22.76 -18.37 -11.23
C ALA A 103 -23.46 -18.38 -12.59
N PRO A 104 -24.56 -17.63 -12.77
CA PRO A 104 -25.18 -17.46 -14.08
C PRO A 104 -24.26 -16.66 -15.02
N LEU A 105 -24.34 -16.94 -16.33
CA LEU A 105 -23.53 -16.27 -17.36
C LEU A 105 -23.62 -14.73 -17.33
N SER A 106 -24.79 -14.18 -16.99
CA SER A 106 -24.97 -12.72 -16.84
C SER A 106 -24.12 -12.15 -15.71
N GLY A 107 -24.05 -12.85 -14.57
CA GLY A 107 -23.21 -12.49 -13.44
C GLY A 107 -21.72 -12.57 -13.78
N VAL A 108 -21.32 -13.67 -14.43
CA VAL A 108 -19.94 -13.90 -14.90
C VAL A 108 -19.50 -12.80 -15.88
N THR A 109 -20.36 -12.43 -16.83
CA THR A 109 -20.08 -11.37 -17.82
C THR A 109 -19.95 -10.00 -17.16
N LYS A 110 -20.77 -9.71 -16.14
CA LYS A 110 -20.66 -8.45 -15.37
C LYS A 110 -19.34 -8.41 -14.60
N LEU A 111 -18.99 -9.50 -13.91
CA LEU A 111 -17.74 -9.57 -13.15
C LEU A 111 -16.52 -9.48 -14.08
N PHE A 112 -16.55 -10.12 -15.25
CA PHE A 112 -15.49 -10.03 -16.25
C PHE A 112 -15.20 -8.58 -16.63
N LYS A 113 -16.23 -7.79 -16.99
CA LYS A 113 -16.04 -6.37 -17.33
C LYS A 113 -15.45 -5.56 -16.18
N GLN A 114 -15.90 -5.82 -14.95
CA GLN A 114 -15.39 -5.16 -13.77
C GLN A 114 -13.91 -5.50 -13.52
N GLN A 115 -13.57 -6.79 -13.52
CA GLN A 115 -12.21 -7.26 -13.26
C GLN A 115 -11.21 -6.82 -14.34
N THR A 116 -11.62 -6.77 -15.61
CA THR A 116 -10.77 -6.23 -16.68
C THR A 116 -10.41 -4.77 -16.43
N LYS A 117 -11.36 -3.95 -15.97
CA LYS A 117 -11.09 -2.55 -15.62
C LYS A 117 -10.22 -2.44 -14.36
N GLU A 118 -10.48 -3.25 -13.34
CA GLU A 118 -9.67 -3.28 -12.13
C GLU A 118 -8.22 -3.70 -12.40
N LEU A 119 -8.00 -4.64 -13.34
CA LEU A 119 -6.66 -5.06 -13.77
C LEU A 119 -5.84 -3.90 -14.36
N GLU A 120 -6.45 -3.02 -15.15
CA GLU A 120 -5.78 -1.82 -15.66
C GLU A 120 -5.35 -0.90 -14.52
N GLY A 121 -6.21 -0.73 -13.50
CA GLY A 121 -5.87 0.03 -12.30
C GLY A 121 -4.70 -0.58 -11.52
N ILE A 122 -4.70 -1.90 -11.33
CA ILE A 122 -3.61 -2.62 -10.66
C ILE A 122 -2.29 -2.43 -11.41
N ARG A 123 -2.30 -2.52 -12.75
CA ARG A 123 -1.10 -2.32 -13.58
C ARG A 123 -0.58 -0.89 -13.50
N SER A 124 -1.46 0.10 -13.48
CA SER A 124 -1.08 1.49 -13.28
C SER A 124 -0.39 1.68 -11.93
N SER A 125 -1.01 1.22 -10.84
CA SER A 125 -0.41 1.33 -9.51
C SER A 125 0.91 0.58 -9.37
N LYS A 126 1.02 -0.60 -10.01
CA LYS A 126 2.27 -1.35 -10.07
C LYS A 126 3.39 -0.52 -10.71
N LEU A 127 3.12 0.07 -11.88
CA LEU A 127 4.08 0.92 -12.59
C LEU A 127 4.47 2.13 -11.75
N ASP A 128 3.51 2.77 -11.08
CA ASP A 128 3.76 3.91 -10.20
C ASP A 128 4.74 3.53 -9.07
N TYR A 129 4.52 2.38 -8.41
CA TYR A 129 5.42 1.90 -7.36
C TYR A 129 6.81 1.49 -7.89
N GLU A 130 6.90 0.89 -9.07
CA GLU A 130 8.18 0.58 -9.72
C GLU A 130 8.96 1.87 -9.98
N MET A 131 8.30 2.88 -10.56
CA MET A 131 8.90 4.18 -10.84
C MET A 131 9.38 4.89 -9.57
N GLU A 132 8.55 4.94 -8.52
CA GLU A 132 8.93 5.55 -7.24
C GLU A 132 10.17 4.89 -6.63
N LEU A 133 10.27 3.55 -6.69
CA LEU A 133 11.42 2.80 -6.18
C LEU A 133 12.69 3.08 -7.00
N GLU A 134 12.56 3.20 -8.33
CA GLU A 134 13.64 3.53 -9.26
C GLU A 134 14.16 4.96 -9.07
N THR A 135 13.29 5.93 -8.77
CA THR A 135 13.72 7.34 -8.61
C THR A 135 14.71 7.55 -7.46
N GLY A 136 14.78 6.63 -6.50
CA GLY A 136 15.76 6.66 -5.42
C GLY A 136 15.53 7.75 -4.36
N THR A 137 14.45 8.54 -4.47
CA THR A 137 14.17 9.69 -3.58
C THR A 137 13.56 9.31 -2.22
N LEU A 138 13.15 8.05 -2.06
CA LEU A 138 12.47 7.55 -0.87
C LEU A 138 13.44 7.28 0.29
N THR A 139 12.99 7.61 1.52
CA THR A 139 13.68 7.19 2.74
C THR A 139 13.67 5.66 2.88
N PRO A 140 14.57 5.05 3.68
CA PRO A 140 14.58 3.59 3.85
C PRO A 140 13.24 2.99 4.30
N SER A 141 12.54 3.65 5.24
CA SER A 141 11.23 3.21 5.72
C SER A 141 10.15 3.32 4.64
N GLN A 142 10.15 4.41 3.87
CA GLN A 142 9.24 4.59 2.74
C GLN A 142 9.51 3.54 1.65
N ARG A 143 10.78 3.27 1.34
CA ARG A 143 11.20 2.27 0.36
C ARG A 143 10.71 0.88 0.74
N SER A 144 10.90 0.47 2.00
CA SER A 144 10.39 -0.80 2.52
C SER A 144 8.87 -0.92 2.34
N TYR A 145 8.11 0.12 2.68
CA TYR A 145 6.67 0.16 2.47
C TYR A 145 6.28 0.08 0.98
N ARG A 146 6.97 0.82 0.10
CA ARG A 146 6.70 0.79 -1.36
C ARG A 146 7.05 -0.57 -1.96
N ARG A 147 8.08 -1.27 -1.48
CA ARG A 147 8.37 -2.66 -1.87
C ARG A 147 7.22 -3.59 -1.51
N ASP A 148 6.67 -3.47 -0.31
CA ASP A 148 5.50 -4.27 0.09
C ASP A 148 4.27 -3.98 -0.77
N GLU A 149 4.01 -2.72 -1.09
CA GLU A 149 2.91 -2.34 -1.99
C GLU A 149 3.13 -2.84 -3.42
N LEU A 150 4.37 -2.83 -3.91
CA LEU A 150 4.72 -3.42 -5.19
C LEU A 150 4.51 -4.95 -5.17
N LYS A 151 4.98 -5.65 -4.12
CA LYS A 151 4.72 -7.08 -3.90
C LYS A 151 3.21 -7.36 -3.95
N MET A 152 2.40 -6.55 -3.25
CA MET A 152 0.94 -6.66 -3.28
C MET A 152 0.36 -6.52 -4.70
N CYS A 153 0.80 -5.51 -5.46
CA CYS A 153 0.31 -5.30 -6.83
C CYS A 153 0.69 -6.43 -7.77
N ARG A 154 1.90 -6.99 -7.66
CA ARG A 154 2.34 -8.15 -8.46
C ARG A 154 1.46 -9.38 -8.20
N VAL A 155 1.20 -9.68 -6.93
CA VAL A 155 0.32 -10.79 -6.54
C VAL A 155 -1.10 -10.54 -7.05
N GLN A 156 -1.63 -9.34 -6.83
CA GLN A 156 -2.99 -8.98 -7.23
C GLN A 156 -3.16 -9.07 -8.75
N GLU A 157 -2.17 -8.60 -9.53
CA GLU A 157 -2.17 -8.70 -10.98
C GLU A 157 -2.28 -10.16 -11.43
N LYS A 158 -1.44 -11.04 -10.88
CA LYS A 158 -1.45 -12.47 -11.22
C LYS A 158 -2.79 -13.14 -10.91
N MET A 159 -3.36 -12.88 -9.73
CA MET A 159 -4.67 -13.43 -9.36
C MET A 159 -5.80 -12.86 -10.22
N ALA A 160 -5.75 -11.56 -10.56
CA ALA A 160 -6.72 -10.93 -11.44
C ALA A 160 -6.68 -11.52 -12.86
N VAL A 161 -5.48 -11.69 -13.43
CA VAL A 161 -5.32 -12.34 -14.75
C VAL A 161 -5.87 -13.76 -14.72
N HIS A 162 -5.54 -14.55 -13.70
CA HIS A 162 -6.05 -15.91 -13.55
C HIS A 162 -7.59 -15.94 -13.47
N LEU A 163 -8.19 -15.07 -12.65
CA LEU A 163 -9.63 -14.93 -12.52
C LEU A 163 -10.30 -14.56 -13.85
N ILE A 164 -9.73 -13.59 -14.57
CA ILE A 164 -10.21 -13.15 -15.88
C ILE A 164 -10.16 -14.30 -16.88
N SER A 165 -9.09 -15.11 -16.89
CA SER A 165 -8.99 -16.29 -17.74
C SER A 165 -10.12 -17.29 -17.45
N LYS A 166 -10.39 -17.60 -16.17
CA LYS A 166 -11.51 -18.49 -15.77
C LYS A 166 -12.88 -17.94 -16.20
N LEU A 167 -13.12 -16.64 -15.98
CA LEU A 167 -14.33 -15.96 -16.41
C LEU A 167 -14.52 -16.06 -17.93
N GLN A 168 -13.44 -15.83 -18.69
CA GLN A 168 -13.46 -15.90 -20.15
C GLN A 168 -13.77 -17.31 -20.66
N VAL A 169 -13.19 -18.35 -20.03
CA VAL A 169 -13.50 -19.75 -20.35
C VAL A 169 -14.97 -20.05 -20.13
N LYS A 170 -15.54 -19.64 -18.98
CA LYS A 170 -16.96 -19.86 -18.71
C LYS A 170 -17.86 -19.14 -19.72
N ILE A 171 -17.59 -17.87 -20.01
CA ILE A 171 -18.34 -17.09 -21.02
C ILE A 171 -18.28 -17.76 -22.39
N LYS A 172 -17.08 -18.18 -22.84
CA LYS A 172 -16.89 -18.85 -24.14
C LYS A 172 -17.57 -20.22 -24.20
N SER A 173 -17.56 -20.98 -23.10
CA SER A 173 -18.17 -22.30 -23.04
C SER A 173 -19.71 -22.26 -23.10
N GLY A 174 -20.33 -21.11 -22.80
CA GLY A 174 -21.78 -20.98 -22.74
C GLY A 174 -22.46 -21.87 -21.71
N ARG A 175 -21.69 -22.51 -20.81
CA ARG A 175 -22.21 -23.42 -19.77
C ARG A 175 -23.02 -22.61 -18.76
N ARG A 176 -24.32 -22.86 -18.76
CA ARG A 176 -25.29 -22.24 -17.83
C ARG A 176 -25.24 -22.91 -16.47
#